data_AF-A0A378J7Z6-F1
#
_entry.id   AF-A0A378J7Z6-F1
#
_cell.length_a   1.000
_cell.length_b   1.000
_cell.length_c   1.000
_cell.angle_alpha   90.00
_cell.angle_beta   90.00
_cell.angle_gamma   90.00
#
_symmetry.space_group_name_H-M   'P 1'
#
loop_
_entity.id
_entity.type
_entity.pdbx_description
1 polymer ?
#
loop_
_entity_poly.entity_id
_entity_poly.type
_entity_poly.pdbx_seq_one_letter_code
_entity_poly.pdbx_strand_id
1 'polypeptide(L)'
;MAQLTSQINIGSQEFKANQATMLALVDELKNQIQRIALGGDEKARTRHLKHGKLLPRERLQQLLDPGSPFLELSQLAAYQVYDDVVPAAGIITGVGWVCGIECVIVVNDATVKGGTYYPLTVKKHLRAQEIALMNHLPCIYLVDSGGAYLPLQDEVFPDHDDFGRVFYNQARLSAQNIPQIAVVMGSCTAGGAYVPAIADESIMVKNQATIFLGGPPLVKAATGEIISAEELGGAEIHCRHSGVADYYAENDAHALHLARIAISNLNRKKPQQLKRIETIEPLYDSTELNGIVPADPRKPFDIREIIARIVDGSEFDEFKALFGTTLVCGFAHLYGYPVGIIANNGILFSDSALKGTHFIELCCQRKIPLIFLQNITGFMVGSKYEASGIAKHGAKMVNAVANASVPKFTVIVGGSFGAGNYAMCGRAYNPRFLWSWPNSRISVMGGEQAANVLAQINRDKLAKQGTEWPAVEEEHFKARLRAQYETQGHPFYASARLWDDGVIAPQDTRKILGLGLSAALNTPIDSTHFGVFRM
;
A
#
# COMPACT_ATOMS: atom_id res chain seq x y z
N MET A 1 19.84 -5.66 23.80
CA MET A 1 18.55 -5.07 24.20
C MET A 1 17.90 -6.02 25.21
N ALA A 2 16.82 -5.65 25.89
CA ALA A 2 16.11 -6.54 26.81
C ALA A 2 15.27 -7.57 26.04
N GLN A 3 15.41 -8.86 26.33
CA GLN A 3 14.59 -9.91 25.71
C GLN A 3 13.15 -9.88 26.24
N LEU A 4 12.18 -9.86 25.34
CA LEU A 4 10.77 -10.02 25.69
C LEU A 4 10.49 -11.50 26.00
N THR A 5 9.98 -11.79 27.19
CA THR A 5 9.52 -13.12 27.57
C THR A 5 8.01 -13.23 27.35
N SER A 6 7.60 -13.99 26.33
CA SER A 6 6.19 -14.22 26.00
C SER A 6 5.44 -14.84 27.18
N GLN A 7 4.23 -14.33 27.44
CA GLN A 7 3.28 -14.86 28.41
C GLN A 7 2.19 -15.72 27.74
N ILE A 8 2.25 -15.87 26.42
CA ILE A 8 1.27 -16.63 25.65
C ILE A 8 1.53 -18.12 25.79
N ASN A 9 0.49 -18.86 26.19
CA ASN A 9 0.50 -20.32 26.15
C ASN A 9 -0.12 -20.82 24.84
N ILE A 10 0.72 -21.24 23.89
CA ILE A 10 0.31 -21.78 22.58
C ILE A 10 -0.55 -23.06 22.68
N GLY A 11 -0.49 -23.76 23.82
CA GLY A 11 -1.31 -24.95 24.09
C GLY A 11 -2.72 -24.64 24.60
N SER A 12 -2.99 -23.40 25.01
CA SER A 12 -4.25 -22.99 25.61
C SER A 12 -5.42 -23.03 24.62
N GLN A 13 -6.64 -23.22 25.14
CA GLN A 13 -7.85 -23.19 24.32
C GLN A 13 -8.10 -21.80 23.71
N GLU A 14 -7.79 -20.73 24.45
CA GLU A 14 -7.92 -19.36 23.97
C GLU A 14 -7.02 -19.09 22.77
N PHE A 15 -5.73 -19.45 22.86
CA PHE A 15 -4.80 -19.30 21.72
C PHE A 15 -5.27 -20.06 20.49
N LYS A 16 -5.71 -21.32 20.66
CA LYS A 16 -6.22 -22.15 19.55
C LYS A 16 -7.49 -21.58 18.92
N ALA A 17 -8.38 -21.00 19.73
CA ALA A 17 -9.59 -20.35 19.22
C ALA A 17 -9.26 -19.10 18.40
N ASN A 18 -8.38 -18.24 18.92
CA ASN A 18 -7.87 -17.06 18.21
C ASN A 18 -7.19 -17.47 16.90
N GLN A 19 -6.32 -18.49 16.96
CA GLN A 19 -5.60 -19.03 15.81
C GLN A 19 -6.54 -19.55 14.74
N ALA A 20 -7.56 -20.32 15.11
CA ALA A 20 -8.54 -20.83 14.16
C ALA A 20 -9.29 -19.69 13.46
N THR A 21 -9.71 -18.65 14.20
CA THR A 21 -10.36 -17.47 13.61
C THR A 21 -9.44 -16.72 12.65
N MET A 22 -8.20 -16.44 13.04
CA MET A 22 -7.26 -15.73 12.18
C MET A 22 -6.91 -16.56 10.93
N LEU A 23 -6.66 -17.85 11.07
CA LEU A 23 -6.33 -18.72 9.94
C LEU A 23 -7.47 -18.78 8.93
N ALA A 24 -8.74 -18.79 9.36
CA ALA A 24 -9.87 -18.70 8.45
C ALA A 24 -9.85 -17.41 7.60
N LEU A 25 -9.53 -16.26 8.22
CA LEU A 25 -9.40 -14.98 7.52
C LEU A 25 -8.18 -14.96 6.57
N VAL A 26 -7.07 -15.56 7.00
CA VAL A 26 -5.87 -15.70 6.16
C VAL A 26 -6.14 -16.60 4.95
N ASP A 27 -6.89 -17.69 5.12
CA ASP A 27 -7.26 -18.59 4.03
C ASP A 27 -8.25 -17.93 3.06
N GLU A 28 -9.21 -17.14 3.55
CA GLU A 28 -10.07 -16.31 2.71
C GLU A 28 -9.24 -15.33 1.86
N LEU A 29 -8.30 -14.61 2.50
CA LEU A 29 -7.39 -13.70 1.82
C LEU A 29 -6.57 -14.41 0.75
N LYS A 30 -5.94 -15.54 1.07
CA LYS A 30 -5.13 -16.33 0.13
C LYS A 30 -5.96 -16.79 -1.07
N ASN A 31 -7.14 -17.35 -0.82
CA ASN A 31 -8.04 -17.81 -1.87
C ASN A 31 -8.46 -16.64 -2.79
N GLN A 32 -8.73 -15.47 -2.21
CA GLN A 32 -9.11 -14.31 -2.98
C GLN A 32 -7.94 -13.73 -3.80
N ILE A 33 -6.73 -13.67 -3.24
CA ILE A 33 -5.52 -13.28 -3.97
C ILE A 33 -5.22 -14.26 -5.10
N GLN A 34 -5.34 -15.57 -4.87
CA GLN A 34 -5.13 -16.58 -5.91
C GLN A 34 -6.10 -16.40 -7.09
N ARG A 35 -7.37 -16.10 -6.81
CA ARG A 35 -8.36 -15.79 -7.86
C ARG A 35 -7.99 -14.50 -8.62
N ILE A 36 -7.58 -13.46 -7.91
CA ILE A 36 -7.16 -12.20 -8.53
C ILE A 36 -5.89 -12.39 -9.38
N ALA A 37 -4.98 -13.23 -8.92
CA ALA A 37 -3.72 -13.50 -9.60
C ALA A 37 -3.91 -14.14 -10.98
N LEU A 38 -5.08 -14.74 -11.24
CA LEU A 38 -5.43 -15.27 -12.55
C LEU A 38 -5.54 -14.18 -13.62
N GLY A 39 -5.84 -12.93 -13.26
CA GLY A 39 -6.09 -11.84 -14.21
C GLY A 39 -7.52 -11.89 -14.76
N GLY A 40 -7.69 -11.56 -16.04
CA GLY A 40 -8.97 -11.60 -16.74
C GLY A 40 -9.54 -13.02 -16.88
N ASP A 41 -10.72 -13.12 -17.48
CA ASP A 41 -11.37 -14.42 -17.70
C ASP A 41 -10.54 -15.36 -18.60
N GLU A 42 -10.87 -16.65 -18.56
CA GLU A 42 -10.15 -17.67 -19.34
C GLU A 42 -10.13 -17.39 -20.85
N LYS A 43 -11.19 -16.80 -21.40
CA LYS A 43 -11.27 -16.45 -22.83
C LYS A 43 -10.28 -15.34 -23.17
N ALA A 44 -10.19 -14.31 -22.34
CA ALA A 44 -9.25 -13.21 -22.50
C ALA A 44 -7.80 -13.68 -22.40
N ARG A 45 -7.49 -14.54 -21.42
CA ARG A 45 -6.14 -15.12 -21.24
C ARG A 45 -5.74 -16.03 -22.40
N THR A 46 -6.65 -16.89 -22.85
CA THR A 46 -6.42 -17.74 -24.03
C THR A 46 -6.20 -16.91 -25.29
N ARG A 47 -6.97 -15.83 -25.48
CA ARG A 47 -6.77 -14.90 -26.60
C ARG A 47 -5.42 -14.20 -26.52
N HIS A 48 -4.99 -13.76 -25.33
CA HIS A 48 -3.69 -13.13 -25.11
C HIS A 48 -2.54 -14.06 -25.49
N LEU A 49 -2.58 -15.31 -25.02
CA LEU A 49 -1.57 -16.35 -25.36
C LEU A 49 -1.57 -16.70 -26.86
N LYS A 50 -2.74 -16.73 -27.52
CA LYS A 50 -2.84 -16.96 -28.97
C LYS A 50 -2.14 -15.88 -29.81
N HIS A 51 -1.89 -14.70 -29.23
CA HIS A 51 -1.10 -13.65 -29.88
C HIS A 51 0.41 -13.78 -29.61
N GLY A 52 0.86 -14.88 -29.00
CA GLY A 52 2.28 -15.13 -28.71
C GLY A 52 2.85 -14.31 -27.54
N LYS A 53 1.97 -13.66 -26.77
CA LYS A 53 2.33 -12.79 -25.64
C LYS A 53 2.41 -13.60 -24.35
N LEU A 54 3.40 -13.30 -23.51
CA LEU A 54 3.45 -13.80 -22.14
C LEU A 54 2.36 -13.15 -21.29
N LEU A 55 1.81 -13.88 -20.33
CA LEU A 55 0.89 -13.29 -19.36
C LEU A 55 1.62 -12.27 -18.46
N PRO A 56 0.91 -11.25 -17.94
CA PRO A 56 1.52 -10.20 -17.12
C PRO A 56 2.38 -10.70 -15.96
N ARG A 57 1.91 -11.72 -15.20
CA ARG A 57 2.68 -12.30 -14.09
C ARG A 57 3.86 -13.16 -14.55
N GLU A 58 3.79 -13.75 -15.74
CA GLU A 58 4.93 -14.46 -16.35
C GLU A 58 6.02 -13.46 -16.77
N ARG A 59 5.62 -12.32 -17.34
CA ARG A 59 6.54 -11.22 -17.66
C ARG A 59 7.26 -10.71 -16.42
N LEU A 60 6.49 -10.46 -15.34
CA LEU A 60 7.06 -10.08 -14.05
C LEU A 60 8.06 -11.12 -13.54
N GLN A 61 7.69 -12.41 -13.55
CA GLN A 61 8.56 -13.48 -13.06
C GLN A 61 9.87 -13.58 -13.86
N GLN A 62 9.82 -13.39 -15.18
CA GLN A 62 11.02 -13.41 -16.04
C GLN A 62 11.88 -12.15 -15.91
N LEU A 63 11.29 -11.01 -15.53
CA LEU A 63 12.03 -9.76 -15.29
C LEU A 63 12.86 -9.82 -14.01
N LEU A 64 12.29 -10.39 -12.95
CA LEU A 64 12.89 -10.44 -11.62
C LEU A 64 14.15 -11.30 -11.57
N ASP A 65 15.04 -10.99 -10.63
CA ASP A 65 16.18 -11.85 -10.34
C ASP A 65 15.71 -13.21 -9.81
N PRO A 66 16.33 -14.33 -10.23
CA PRO A 66 15.94 -15.67 -9.77
C PRO A 66 15.96 -15.78 -8.24
N GLY A 67 14.84 -16.24 -7.67
CA GLY A 67 14.68 -16.41 -6.22
C GLY A 67 14.51 -15.11 -5.43
N SER A 68 14.52 -13.95 -6.09
CA SER A 68 14.29 -12.67 -5.41
C SER A 68 12.83 -12.51 -4.98
N PRO A 69 12.57 -11.80 -3.87
CA PRO A 69 11.22 -11.50 -3.43
C PRO A 69 10.58 -10.43 -4.32
N PHE A 70 9.25 -10.47 -4.41
CA PHE A 70 8.44 -9.39 -4.97
C PHE A 70 7.44 -8.93 -3.92
N LEU A 71 7.53 -7.66 -3.54
CA LEU A 71 6.58 -7.01 -2.64
C LEU A 71 5.45 -6.41 -3.49
N GLU A 72 4.43 -7.22 -3.77
CA GLU A 72 3.25 -6.79 -4.53
C GLU A 72 2.40 -5.80 -3.72
N LEU A 73 1.88 -4.77 -4.38
CA LEU A 73 1.10 -3.69 -3.79
C LEU A 73 -0.37 -3.78 -4.18
N SER A 74 -1.25 -3.57 -3.19
CA SER A 74 -2.70 -3.45 -3.34
C SER A 74 -3.30 -4.53 -4.24
N GLN A 75 -3.04 -5.80 -3.91
CA GLN A 75 -3.54 -6.96 -4.67
C GLN A 75 -5.06 -6.94 -4.80
N LEU A 76 -5.77 -6.47 -3.78
CA LEU A 76 -7.23 -6.38 -3.74
C LEU A 76 -7.81 -5.14 -4.44
N ALA A 77 -6.99 -4.30 -5.08
CA ALA A 77 -7.47 -3.09 -5.76
C ALA A 77 -8.67 -3.37 -6.69
N ALA A 78 -9.68 -2.51 -6.62
CA ALA A 78 -10.96 -2.60 -7.33
C ALA A 78 -11.84 -3.83 -7.00
N TYR A 79 -11.51 -4.62 -5.98
CA TYR A 79 -12.37 -5.72 -5.54
C TYR A 79 -13.74 -5.22 -5.09
N GLN A 80 -14.80 -5.66 -5.81
CA GLN A 80 -16.20 -5.27 -5.57
C GLN A 80 -16.41 -3.75 -5.53
N VAL A 81 -15.68 -2.99 -6.35
CA VAL A 81 -15.86 -1.54 -6.48
C VAL A 81 -16.74 -1.20 -7.68
N TYR A 82 -16.50 -1.86 -8.82
CA TYR A 82 -17.23 -1.65 -10.06
C TYR A 82 -18.18 -2.83 -10.32
N ASP A 83 -19.16 -2.61 -11.21
CA ASP A 83 -20.02 -3.70 -11.71
C ASP A 83 -19.22 -4.75 -12.48
N ASP A 84 -18.16 -4.29 -13.16
CA ASP A 84 -17.16 -5.14 -13.79
C ASP A 84 -16.22 -5.78 -12.77
N VAL A 85 -15.84 -7.03 -13.02
CA VAL A 85 -14.74 -7.67 -12.30
C VAL A 85 -13.42 -7.16 -12.90
N VAL A 86 -12.69 -6.35 -12.13
CA VAL A 86 -11.41 -5.75 -12.53
C VAL A 86 -10.29 -6.19 -11.57
N PRO A 87 -9.79 -7.44 -11.68
CA PRO A 87 -8.80 -7.99 -10.75
C PRO A 87 -7.56 -7.12 -10.63
N ALA A 88 -7.15 -6.83 -9.38
CA ALA A 88 -6.01 -5.95 -9.07
C ALA A 88 -6.08 -4.56 -9.73
N ALA A 89 -7.28 -4.08 -10.10
CA ALA A 89 -7.51 -2.90 -10.91
C ALA A 89 -6.83 -2.93 -12.30
N GLY A 90 -6.62 -4.12 -12.88
CA GLY A 90 -6.03 -4.28 -14.22
C GLY A 90 -4.54 -3.96 -14.29
N ILE A 91 -3.87 -3.83 -13.14
CA ILE A 91 -2.45 -3.50 -13.06
C ILE A 91 -1.78 -4.17 -11.85
N ILE A 92 -0.63 -4.78 -12.09
CA ILE A 92 0.21 -5.37 -11.04
C ILE A 92 1.32 -4.36 -10.74
N THR A 93 1.47 -3.99 -9.48
CA THR A 93 2.50 -3.06 -9.05
C THR A 93 3.25 -3.65 -7.85
N GLY A 94 4.53 -3.33 -7.72
CA GLY A 94 5.31 -3.80 -6.58
C GLY A 94 6.78 -3.43 -6.64
N VAL A 95 7.51 -3.79 -5.59
CA VAL A 95 8.96 -3.64 -5.52
C VAL A 95 9.62 -5.00 -5.70
N GLY A 96 10.53 -5.10 -6.65
CA GLY A 96 11.28 -6.32 -6.96
C GLY A 96 12.73 -6.06 -7.30
N TRP A 97 13.55 -7.11 -7.33
CA TRP A 97 14.97 -7.00 -7.66
C TRP A 97 15.19 -7.31 -9.12
N VAL A 98 15.90 -6.42 -9.80
CA VAL A 98 16.31 -6.58 -11.19
C VAL A 98 17.79 -6.23 -11.27
N CYS A 99 18.62 -7.22 -11.60
CA CYS A 99 20.09 -7.09 -11.62
C CYS A 99 20.66 -6.54 -10.30
N GLY A 100 20.13 -6.99 -9.16
CA GLY A 100 20.53 -6.56 -7.82
C GLY A 100 20.01 -5.20 -7.39
N ILE A 101 19.21 -4.52 -8.21
CA ILE A 101 18.63 -3.20 -7.93
C ILE A 101 17.15 -3.35 -7.57
N GLU A 102 16.74 -2.72 -6.47
CA GLU A 102 15.33 -2.63 -6.07
C GLU A 102 14.60 -1.65 -7.00
N CYS A 103 13.62 -2.13 -7.74
CA CYS A 103 12.85 -1.37 -8.72
C CYS A 103 11.36 -1.39 -8.38
N VAL A 104 10.67 -0.28 -8.62
CA VAL A 104 9.22 -0.30 -8.76
C VAL A 104 8.87 -0.84 -10.14
N ILE A 105 8.05 -1.87 -10.18
CA ILE A 105 7.61 -2.51 -11.42
C ILE A 105 6.10 -2.30 -11.54
N VAL A 106 5.66 -1.84 -12.71
CA VAL A 106 4.26 -1.58 -13.05
C VAL A 106 3.93 -2.37 -14.30
N VAL A 107 3.00 -3.32 -14.21
CA VAL A 107 2.65 -4.24 -15.30
C VAL A 107 1.15 -4.13 -15.59
N ASN A 108 0.79 -3.66 -16.79
CA ASN A 108 -0.60 -3.68 -17.22
C ASN A 108 -1.07 -5.11 -17.50
N ASP A 109 -2.29 -5.43 -17.09
CA ASP A 109 -2.93 -6.69 -17.41
C ASP A 109 -3.91 -6.52 -18.58
N ALA A 110 -3.41 -6.76 -19.80
CA ALA A 110 -4.22 -6.69 -21.02
C ALA A 110 -5.38 -7.70 -21.05
N THR A 111 -5.38 -8.71 -20.19
CA THR A 111 -6.48 -9.69 -20.08
C THR A 111 -7.66 -9.12 -19.29
N VAL A 112 -7.43 -8.11 -18.44
CA VAL A 112 -8.46 -7.43 -17.65
C VAL A 112 -8.99 -6.24 -18.45
N LYS A 113 -10.18 -6.40 -19.07
CA LYS A 113 -10.86 -5.34 -19.84
C LYS A 113 -9.93 -4.65 -20.87
N GLY A 114 -9.02 -5.42 -21.49
CA GLY A 114 -8.07 -4.89 -22.48
C GLY A 114 -6.93 -4.04 -21.88
N GLY A 115 -6.69 -4.14 -20.58
CA GLY A 115 -5.71 -3.33 -19.85
C GLY A 115 -6.13 -1.86 -19.74
N THR A 116 -7.42 -1.56 -19.87
CA THR A 116 -7.92 -0.18 -19.82
C THR A 116 -7.86 0.40 -18.41
N TYR A 117 -7.56 1.70 -18.31
CA TYR A 117 -7.45 2.40 -17.03
C TYR A 117 -8.83 2.77 -16.47
N TYR A 118 -9.22 2.09 -15.40
CA TYR A 118 -10.30 2.53 -14.51
C TYR A 118 -9.76 3.59 -13.53
N PRO A 119 -10.64 4.33 -12.82
CA PRO A 119 -10.20 5.29 -11.80
C PRO A 119 -9.20 4.69 -10.79
N LEU A 120 -9.46 3.45 -10.33
CA LEU A 120 -8.55 2.77 -9.41
C LEU A 120 -7.28 2.21 -10.07
N THR A 121 -7.24 2.02 -11.39
CA THR A 121 -6.00 1.72 -12.12
C THR A 121 -5.07 2.93 -12.06
N VAL A 122 -5.61 4.14 -12.30
CA VAL A 122 -4.85 5.39 -12.19
C VAL A 122 -4.32 5.56 -10.78
N LYS A 123 -5.20 5.49 -9.77
CA LYS A 123 -4.81 5.62 -8.36
C LYS A 123 -3.72 4.61 -7.96
N LYS A 124 -3.79 3.37 -8.46
CA LYS A 124 -2.78 2.34 -8.20
C LYS A 124 -1.45 2.61 -8.88
N HIS A 125 -1.47 3.09 -10.13
CA HIS A 125 -0.27 3.51 -10.83
C HIS A 125 0.41 4.68 -10.11
N LEU A 126 -0.35 5.72 -9.76
CA LEU A 126 0.17 6.88 -9.03
C LEU A 126 0.75 6.49 -7.67
N ARG A 127 0.11 5.58 -6.93
CA ARG A 127 0.67 5.06 -5.67
C ARG A 127 2.01 4.35 -5.88
N ALA A 128 2.17 3.58 -6.96
CA ALA A 128 3.45 2.94 -7.27
C ALA A 128 4.55 3.98 -7.55
N GLN A 129 4.24 5.05 -8.30
CA GLN A 129 5.17 6.17 -8.53
C GLN A 129 5.47 6.95 -7.26
N GLU A 130 4.50 7.11 -6.36
CA GLU A 130 4.71 7.75 -5.06
C GLU A 130 5.70 6.94 -4.20
N ILE A 131 5.58 5.61 -4.22
CA ILE A 131 6.54 4.69 -3.58
C ILE A 131 7.92 4.80 -4.25
N ALA A 132 7.98 4.89 -5.58
CA ALA A 132 9.23 5.10 -6.30
C ALA A 132 9.90 6.43 -5.90
N LEU A 133 9.12 7.51 -5.85
CA LEU A 133 9.59 8.84 -5.45
C LEU A 133 10.13 8.84 -4.03
N MET A 134 9.32 8.39 -3.07
CA MET A 134 9.69 8.41 -1.67
C MET A 134 10.98 7.61 -1.44
N ASN A 135 11.09 6.44 -2.07
CA ASN A 135 12.16 5.47 -1.83
C ASN A 135 13.27 5.50 -2.89
N HIS A 136 13.28 6.46 -3.81
CA HIS A 136 14.33 6.65 -4.84
C HIS A 136 14.60 5.40 -5.72
N LEU A 137 13.54 4.66 -6.03
CA LEU A 137 13.57 3.38 -6.75
C LEU A 137 13.38 3.59 -8.25
N PRO A 138 14.25 3.06 -9.13
CA PRO A 138 14.00 3.06 -10.57
C PRO A 138 12.65 2.42 -10.92
N CYS A 139 11.99 2.93 -11.95
CA CYS A 139 10.69 2.47 -12.41
C CYS A 139 10.84 1.63 -13.69
N ILE A 140 10.15 0.50 -13.75
CA ILE A 140 10.01 -0.33 -14.96
C ILE A 140 8.52 -0.45 -15.29
N TYR A 141 8.12 0.06 -16.44
CA TYR A 141 6.74 0.03 -16.93
C TYR A 141 6.62 -1.03 -18.02
N LEU A 142 5.94 -2.14 -17.73
CA LEU A 142 5.57 -3.14 -18.73
C LEU A 142 4.19 -2.76 -19.31
N VAL A 143 4.23 -2.00 -20.40
CA VAL A 143 3.08 -1.30 -20.99
C VAL A 143 2.34 -2.22 -21.97
N ASP A 144 1.05 -2.40 -21.71
CA ASP A 144 0.14 -3.21 -22.53
C ASP A 144 -1.31 -2.81 -22.22
N SER A 145 -1.73 -1.65 -22.71
CA SER A 145 -2.99 -1.00 -22.33
C SER A 145 -3.75 -0.44 -23.53
N GLY A 146 -5.05 -0.76 -23.59
CA GLY A 146 -5.98 -0.21 -24.59
C GLY A 146 -6.37 1.26 -24.37
N GLY A 147 -5.83 1.96 -23.37
CA GLY A 147 -6.15 3.36 -23.05
C GLY A 147 -7.03 3.53 -21.80
N ALA A 148 -7.74 4.65 -21.71
CA ALA A 148 -8.65 4.92 -20.59
C ALA A 148 -9.99 4.17 -20.74
N TYR A 149 -10.62 3.82 -19.61
CA TYR A 149 -11.98 3.29 -19.62
C TYR A 149 -12.99 4.42 -19.86
N LEU A 150 -13.36 4.61 -21.14
CA LEU A 150 -14.16 5.75 -21.60
C LEU A 150 -15.47 6.01 -20.84
N PRO A 151 -16.24 4.99 -20.37
CA PRO A 151 -17.46 5.24 -19.61
C PRO A 151 -17.26 5.96 -18.28
N LEU A 152 -16.06 5.93 -17.70
CA LEU A 152 -15.69 6.63 -16.46
C LEU A 152 -14.59 7.67 -16.69
N GLN A 153 -14.54 8.26 -17.89
CA GLN A 153 -13.46 9.18 -18.27
C GLN A 153 -13.35 10.42 -17.37
N ASP A 154 -14.47 10.88 -16.78
CA ASP A 154 -14.54 12.03 -15.87
C ASP A 154 -13.89 11.76 -14.51
N GLU A 155 -13.67 10.48 -14.16
CA GLU A 155 -12.93 10.03 -12.97
C GLU A 155 -11.53 9.50 -13.31
N VAL A 156 -11.09 9.66 -14.57
CA VAL A 156 -9.81 9.14 -15.08
C VAL A 156 -8.95 10.24 -15.69
N PHE A 157 -9.52 11.35 -16.16
CA PHE A 157 -8.84 12.33 -16.99
C PHE A 157 -8.60 13.71 -16.35
N PRO A 158 -9.62 14.40 -15.78
CA PRO A 158 -9.54 15.85 -15.63
C PRO A 158 -8.78 16.36 -14.39
N ASP A 159 -8.75 15.62 -13.28
CA ASP A 159 -8.32 16.15 -11.98
C ASP A 159 -6.81 16.00 -11.70
N HIS A 160 -6.33 16.62 -10.62
CA HIS A 160 -4.91 16.64 -10.25
C HIS A 160 -4.26 15.26 -10.13
N ASP A 161 -4.99 14.27 -9.60
CA ASP A 161 -4.53 12.90 -9.38
C ASP A 161 -5.14 11.91 -10.39
N ASP A 162 -5.49 12.40 -11.57
CA ASP A 162 -5.96 11.60 -12.70
C ASP A 162 -4.81 11.23 -13.66
N PHE A 163 -5.12 10.62 -14.80
CA PHE A 163 -4.16 9.92 -15.65
C PHE A 163 -2.97 10.77 -16.11
N GLY A 164 -3.18 12.08 -16.34
CA GLY A 164 -2.11 13.02 -16.67
C GLY A 164 -1.00 13.11 -15.61
N ARG A 165 -1.33 12.82 -14.35
CA ARG A 165 -0.36 12.84 -13.24
C ARG A 165 0.71 11.78 -13.38
N VAL A 166 0.43 10.67 -14.09
CA VAL A 166 1.41 9.63 -14.39
C VAL A 166 2.62 10.23 -15.12
N PHE A 167 2.35 11.06 -16.14
CA PHE A 167 3.40 11.66 -16.96
C PHE A 167 4.16 12.75 -16.22
N TYR A 168 3.44 13.58 -15.46
CA TYR A 168 4.05 14.57 -14.58
C TYR A 168 5.03 13.91 -13.61
N ASN A 169 4.62 12.81 -12.96
CA ASN A 169 5.46 12.07 -12.05
C ASN A 169 6.67 11.45 -12.76
N GLN A 170 6.50 10.80 -13.91
CA GLN A 170 7.62 10.22 -14.68
C GLN A 170 8.68 11.29 -15.00
N ALA A 171 8.27 12.44 -15.54
CA ALA A 171 9.18 13.53 -15.87
C ALA A 171 9.92 14.08 -14.62
N ARG A 172 9.21 14.20 -13.49
CA ARG A 172 9.81 14.67 -12.22
C ARG A 172 10.73 13.63 -11.57
N LEU A 173 10.43 12.34 -11.72
CA LEU A 173 11.26 11.23 -11.24
C LEU A 173 12.56 11.17 -12.05
N SER A 174 12.48 11.21 -13.39
CA SER A 174 13.65 11.29 -14.27
C SER A 174 14.53 12.51 -13.93
N ALA A 175 13.94 13.69 -13.76
CA ALA A 175 14.67 14.90 -13.36
C ALA A 175 15.35 14.81 -11.97
N GLN A 176 14.89 13.90 -11.11
CA GLN A 176 15.51 13.59 -9.80
C GLN A 176 16.53 12.45 -9.89
N ASN A 177 16.90 12.02 -11.11
CA ASN A 177 17.76 10.87 -11.35
C ASN A 177 17.18 9.58 -10.74
N ILE A 178 15.87 9.38 -10.89
CA ILE A 178 15.17 8.12 -10.65
C ILE A 178 14.81 7.55 -12.03
N PRO A 179 15.56 6.56 -12.55
CA PRO A 179 15.42 6.11 -13.92
C PRO A 179 14.03 5.58 -14.27
N GLN A 180 13.54 5.92 -15.45
CA GLN A 180 12.25 5.53 -15.99
C GLN A 180 12.46 4.62 -17.21
N ILE A 181 12.17 3.33 -17.09
CA ILE A 181 12.32 2.35 -18.18
C ILE A 181 10.94 1.91 -18.66
N ALA A 182 10.65 2.04 -19.95
CA ALA A 182 9.41 1.56 -20.55
C ALA A 182 9.65 0.36 -21.46
N VAL A 183 8.80 -0.66 -21.32
CA VAL A 183 8.80 -1.86 -22.15
C VAL A 183 7.40 -2.01 -22.73
N VAL A 184 7.24 -1.64 -24.00
CA VAL A 184 5.97 -1.71 -24.70
C VAL A 184 5.82 -3.10 -25.30
N MET A 185 4.84 -3.83 -24.77
CA MET A 185 4.61 -5.26 -25.06
C MET A 185 3.20 -5.48 -25.63
N GLY A 186 2.58 -4.44 -26.18
CA GLY A 186 1.26 -4.46 -26.79
C GLY A 186 0.79 -3.07 -27.19
N SER A 187 -0.52 -2.81 -27.08
CA SER A 187 -1.06 -1.51 -27.45
C SER A 187 -0.68 -0.43 -26.44
N CYS A 188 -0.41 0.77 -26.94
CA CYS A 188 -0.08 1.96 -26.17
C CYS A 188 -0.66 3.21 -26.88
N THR A 189 -1.94 3.47 -26.64
CA THR A 189 -2.72 4.47 -27.40
C THR A 189 -3.01 5.74 -26.61
N ALA A 190 -3.19 6.85 -27.34
CA ALA A 190 -3.62 8.16 -26.83
C ALA A 190 -2.74 8.65 -25.67
N GLY A 191 -3.33 8.99 -24.52
CA GLY A 191 -2.56 9.44 -23.37
C GLY A 191 -1.50 8.42 -22.93
N GLY A 192 -1.78 7.12 -23.04
CA GLY A 192 -0.83 6.06 -22.67
C GLY A 192 0.48 6.11 -23.46
N ALA A 193 0.45 6.65 -24.69
CA ALA A 193 1.63 6.82 -25.55
C ALA A 193 2.74 7.65 -24.89
N TYR A 194 2.42 8.50 -23.91
CA TYR A 194 3.43 9.26 -23.19
C TYR A 194 4.23 8.42 -22.19
N VAL A 195 3.73 7.28 -21.70
CA VAL A 195 4.51 6.42 -20.79
C VAL A 195 5.86 6.02 -21.40
N PRO A 196 5.92 5.48 -22.63
CA PRO A 196 7.19 5.21 -23.31
C PRO A 196 7.86 6.47 -23.86
N ALA A 197 7.13 7.47 -24.34
CA ALA A 197 7.73 8.62 -25.00
C ALA A 197 8.48 9.58 -24.06
N ILE A 198 8.23 9.51 -22.74
CA ILE A 198 8.95 10.31 -21.73
C ILE A 198 9.83 9.46 -20.81
N ALA A 199 9.91 8.15 -21.07
CA ALA A 199 10.84 7.27 -20.38
C ALA A 199 12.29 7.62 -20.78
N ASP A 200 13.25 7.34 -19.90
CA ASP A 200 14.66 7.56 -20.17
C ASP A 200 15.19 6.55 -21.21
N GLU A 201 14.67 5.32 -21.16
CA GLU A 201 14.91 4.26 -22.15
C GLU A 201 13.60 3.51 -22.44
N SER A 202 13.30 3.32 -23.73
CA SER A 202 12.06 2.74 -24.25
C SER A 202 12.35 1.54 -25.16
N ILE A 203 11.74 0.39 -24.83
CA ILE A 203 11.93 -0.90 -25.51
C ILE A 203 10.59 -1.29 -26.16
N MET A 204 10.60 -1.68 -27.43
CA MET A 204 9.38 -2.12 -28.14
C MET A 204 9.50 -3.52 -28.73
N VAL A 205 8.48 -4.36 -28.51
CA VAL A 205 8.37 -5.70 -29.13
C VAL A 205 7.86 -5.59 -30.57
N LYS A 206 8.60 -6.12 -31.53
CA LYS A 206 8.23 -6.11 -32.94
C LYS A 206 6.90 -6.82 -33.24
N ASN A 207 6.16 -6.33 -34.24
CA ASN A 207 4.88 -6.92 -34.71
C ASN A 207 3.86 -7.17 -33.58
N GLN A 208 3.94 -6.38 -32.51
CA GLN A 208 3.14 -6.57 -31.29
C GLN A 208 2.93 -5.24 -30.56
N ALA A 209 4.02 -4.50 -30.33
CA ALA A 209 3.99 -3.21 -29.67
C ALA A 209 3.58 -2.11 -30.63
N THR A 210 2.66 -1.25 -30.21
CA THR A 210 2.23 -0.09 -31.00
C THR A 210 2.10 1.15 -30.13
N ILE A 211 2.62 2.28 -30.59
CA ILE A 211 2.51 3.59 -29.92
C ILE A 211 1.85 4.58 -30.89
N PHE A 212 0.79 5.25 -30.46
CA PHE A 212 0.20 6.35 -31.24
C PHE A 212 -0.71 7.23 -30.39
N LEU A 213 -0.77 8.53 -30.70
CA LEU A 213 -1.71 9.46 -30.04
C LEU A 213 -3.16 9.26 -30.50
N GLY A 214 -3.35 8.73 -31.71
CA GLY A 214 -4.65 8.34 -32.23
C GLY A 214 -4.50 7.06 -33.01
N GLY A 215 -5.18 5.99 -32.60
CA GLY A 215 -5.10 4.72 -33.32
C GLY A 215 -5.79 4.75 -34.68
N PRO A 216 -5.64 3.67 -35.48
CA PRO A 216 -6.24 3.59 -36.82
C PRO A 216 -7.73 3.98 -36.90
N PRO A 217 -8.61 3.61 -35.94
CA PRO A 217 -9.99 4.07 -35.98
C PRO A 217 -10.15 5.59 -35.91
N LEU A 218 -9.32 6.27 -35.10
CA LEU A 218 -9.36 7.73 -34.95
C LEU A 218 -8.76 8.42 -36.17
N VAL A 219 -7.64 7.91 -36.71
CA VAL A 219 -7.03 8.43 -37.95
C VAL A 219 -8.00 8.36 -39.11
N LYS A 220 -8.66 7.21 -39.30
CA LYS A 220 -9.69 7.03 -40.33
C LYS A 220 -10.86 8.00 -40.14
N ALA A 221 -11.35 8.17 -38.92
CA ALA A 221 -12.46 9.07 -38.63
C ALA A 221 -12.10 10.55 -38.88
N ALA A 222 -10.87 10.96 -38.58
CA ALA A 222 -10.43 12.35 -38.68
C ALA A 222 -9.96 12.75 -40.10
N THR A 223 -9.35 11.83 -40.85
CA THR A 223 -8.65 12.15 -42.11
C THR A 223 -9.12 11.33 -43.31
N GLY A 224 -9.82 10.22 -43.08
CA GLY A 224 -10.17 9.24 -44.12
C GLY A 224 -9.06 8.25 -44.48
N GLU A 225 -7.84 8.40 -43.93
CA GLU A 225 -6.72 7.49 -44.16
C GLU A 225 -7.00 6.10 -43.55
N ILE A 226 -6.67 5.05 -44.31
CA ILE A 226 -6.75 3.66 -43.87
C ILE A 226 -5.33 3.13 -43.75
N ILE A 227 -4.89 2.94 -42.51
CA ILE A 227 -3.54 2.49 -42.16
C ILE A 227 -3.64 1.41 -41.08
N SER A 228 -2.75 0.42 -41.09
CA SER A 228 -2.71 -0.58 -40.01
C SER A 228 -2.04 -0.02 -38.75
N ALA A 229 -2.22 -0.70 -37.61
CA ALA A 229 -1.58 -0.29 -36.36
C ALA A 229 -0.04 -0.38 -36.41
N GLU A 230 0.50 -1.39 -37.11
CA GLU A 230 1.95 -1.57 -37.29
C GLU A 230 2.54 -0.50 -38.20
N GLU A 231 1.87 -0.16 -39.30
CA GLU A 231 2.35 0.90 -40.22
C GLU A 231 2.23 2.29 -39.60
N LEU A 232 1.24 2.52 -38.73
CA LEU A 232 1.04 3.80 -38.07
C LEU A 232 2.06 4.07 -36.95
N GLY A 233 2.37 3.04 -36.15
CA GLY A 233 3.15 3.22 -34.93
C GLY A 233 3.73 1.92 -34.37
N GLY A 234 4.10 0.98 -35.23
CA GLY A 234 4.77 -0.25 -34.85
C GLY A 234 6.20 -0.04 -34.36
N ALA A 235 6.83 -1.12 -33.88
CA ALA A 235 8.19 -1.06 -33.34
C ALA A 235 9.22 -0.63 -34.39
N GLU A 236 9.05 -1.03 -35.66
CA GLU A 236 9.95 -0.60 -36.74
C GLU A 236 9.87 0.90 -36.99
N ILE A 237 8.67 1.49 -36.98
CA ILE A 237 8.47 2.94 -37.13
C ILE A 237 9.18 3.70 -36.01
N HIS A 238 9.04 3.24 -34.76
CA HIS A 238 9.58 3.95 -33.62
C HIS A 238 11.08 3.75 -33.39
N CYS A 239 11.62 2.57 -33.68
CA CYS A 239 13.06 2.31 -33.53
C CYS A 239 13.90 2.76 -34.74
N ARG A 240 13.32 2.82 -35.95
CA ARG A 240 14.06 3.15 -37.19
C ARG A 240 13.86 4.59 -37.66
N HIS A 241 12.65 5.13 -37.52
CA HIS A 241 12.27 6.38 -38.17
C HIS A 241 12.07 7.54 -37.20
N SER A 242 11.19 7.38 -36.21
CA SER A 242 10.84 8.51 -35.32
C SER A 242 11.76 8.67 -34.11
N GLY A 243 12.39 7.60 -33.63
CA GLY A 243 13.24 7.63 -32.43
C GLY A 243 12.45 7.74 -31.13
N VAL A 244 11.16 7.38 -31.12
CA VAL A 244 10.34 7.31 -29.88
C VAL A 244 10.72 6.10 -29.02
N ALA A 245 11.37 5.09 -29.61
CA ALA A 245 11.88 3.92 -28.92
C ALA A 245 13.35 3.71 -29.22
N ASP A 246 14.08 3.21 -28.23
CA ASP A 246 15.54 3.09 -28.24
C ASP A 246 16.01 1.66 -28.54
N TYR A 247 15.22 0.66 -28.14
CA TYR A 247 15.56 -0.75 -28.34
C TYR A 247 14.45 -1.53 -29.04
N TYR A 248 14.86 -2.27 -30.07
CA TYR A 248 14.00 -3.16 -30.85
C TYR A 248 14.09 -4.60 -30.31
N ALA A 249 12.99 -5.11 -29.78
CA ALA A 249 12.90 -6.44 -29.20
C ALA A 249 12.17 -7.43 -30.13
N GLU A 250 12.64 -8.68 -30.11
CA GLU A 250 12.16 -9.74 -31.00
C GLU A 250 10.85 -10.38 -30.52
N ASN A 251 10.65 -10.40 -29.20
CA ASN A 251 9.51 -10.97 -28.48
C ASN A 251 9.55 -10.48 -27.02
N ASP A 252 8.56 -10.88 -26.22
CA ASP A 252 8.48 -10.52 -24.80
C ASP A 252 9.74 -10.88 -24.00
N ALA A 253 10.29 -12.09 -24.16
CA ALA A 253 11.47 -12.53 -23.41
C ALA A 253 12.71 -11.69 -23.75
N HIS A 254 12.91 -11.35 -25.03
CA HIS A 254 13.99 -10.45 -25.44
C HIS A 254 13.79 -9.04 -24.87
N ALA A 255 12.57 -8.51 -24.86
CA ALA A 255 12.29 -7.19 -24.29
C ALA A 255 12.60 -7.13 -22.79
N LEU A 256 12.25 -8.18 -22.03
CA LEU A 256 12.57 -8.28 -20.60
C LEU A 256 14.08 -8.39 -20.37
N HIS A 257 14.80 -9.11 -21.24
CA HIS A 257 16.27 -9.15 -21.20
C HIS A 257 16.89 -7.76 -21.42
N LEU A 258 16.40 -6.98 -22.39
CA LEU A 258 16.85 -5.61 -22.64
C LEU A 258 16.54 -4.69 -21.46
N ALA A 259 15.37 -4.83 -20.82
CA ALA A 259 15.03 -4.08 -19.62
C ALA A 259 16.01 -4.38 -18.48
N ARG A 260 16.41 -5.66 -18.30
CA ARG A 260 17.45 -6.04 -17.34
C ARG A 260 18.80 -5.40 -17.67
N ILE A 261 19.17 -5.33 -18.95
CA ILE A 261 20.40 -4.64 -19.40
C ILE A 261 20.36 -3.15 -19.04
N ALA A 262 19.25 -2.46 -19.34
CA ALA A 262 19.07 -1.04 -18.99
C ALA A 262 19.28 -0.81 -17.48
N ILE A 263 18.64 -1.64 -16.64
CA ILE A 263 18.82 -1.58 -15.18
C ILE A 263 20.27 -1.85 -14.75
N SER A 264 20.96 -2.81 -15.37
CA SER A 264 22.35 -3.14 -15.02
C SER A 264 23.33 -1.98 -15.30
N ASN A 265 22.98 -1.07 -16.21
CA ASN A 265 23.83 0.06 -16.62
C ASN A 265 23.57 1.36 -15.83
N LEU A 266 22.68 1.35 -14.84
CA LEU A 266 22.29 2.57 -14.12
C LEU A 266 23.39 3.20 -13.23
N ASN A 267 24.50 2.49 -12.99
CA ASN A 267 25.59 2.94 -12.11
C ASN A 267 25.09 3.44 -10.73
N ARG A 268 24.13 2.70 -10.13
CA ARG A 268 23.52 3.07 -8.84
C ARG A 268 24.13 2.28 -7.70
N LYS A 269 24.26 2.94 -6.55
CA LYS A 269 24.65 2.32 -5.28
C LYS A 269 23.71 2.78 -4.20
N LYS A 270 23.19 1.82 -3.43
CA LYS A 270 22.37 2.10 -2.26
C LYS A 270 23.22 2.75 -1.16
N PRO A 271 22.81 3.90 -0.59
CA PRO A 271 23.56 4.55 0.48
C PRO A 271 23.67 3.66 1.74
N GLN A 272 24.88 3.56 2.30
CA GLN A 272 25.09 2.97 3.62
C GLN A 272 24.94 4.06 4.68
N GLN A 273 23.76 4.14 5.29
CA GLN A 273 23.38 5.26 6.17
C GLN A 273 22.90 4.85 7.56
N LEU A 274 22.64 3.56 7.79
CA LEU A 274 22.30 3.01 9.10
C LEU A 274 23.39 2.06 9.59
N LYS A 275 23.65 2.09 10.89
CA LYS A 275 24.48 1.09 11.56
C LYS A 275 23.68 -0.20 11.71
N ARG A 276 23.80 -1.10 10.74
CA ARG A 276 23.18 -2.43 10.80
C ARG A 276 23.97 -3.32 11.76
N ILE A 277 23.25 -4.20 12.43
CA ILE A 277 23.82 -5.34 13.16
C ILE A 277 23.61 -6.63 12.36
N GLU A 278 24.20 -7.73 12.82
CA GLU A 278 23.89 -9.05 12.30
C GLU A 278 22.41 -9.38 12.55
N THR A 279 21.74 -9.93 11.54
CA THR A 279 20.35 -10.36 11.67
C THR A 279 20.26 -11.55 12.61
N ILE A 280 19.35 -11.47 13.59
CA ILE A 280 19.00 -12.58 14.47
C ILE A 280 17.51 -12.85 14.29
N GLU A 281 17.10 -14.11 14.15
CA GLU A 281 15.67 -14.42 14.10
C GLU A 281 14.99 -14.18 15.47
N PRO A 282 13.68 -13.88 15.51
CA PRO A 282 12.94 -13.79 16.76
C PRO A 282 12.97 -15.13 17.52
N LEU A 283 12.85 -15.09 18.84
CA LEU A 283 12.81 -16.28 19.70
C LEU A 283 11.51 -17.09 19.56
N TYR A 284 10.46 -16.47 19.04
CA TYR A 284 9.12 -17.05 18.90
C TYR A 284 8.74 -17.16 17.43
N ASP A 285 8.02 -18.22 17.07
CA ASP A 285 7.67 -18.48 15.68
C ASP A 285 6.67 -17.43 15.17
N SER A 286 6.91 -16.90 13.96
CA SER A 286 6.03 -15.92 13.32
C SER A 286 4.58 -16.42 13.13
N THR A 287 4.38 -17.73 12.99
CA THR A 287 3.05 -18.35 12.87
C THR A 287 2.22 -18.25 14.14
N GLU A 288 2.86 -18.04 15.30
CA GLU A 288 2.17 -17.81 16.56
C GLU A 288 1.40 -16.49 16.58
N LEU A 289 1.75 -15.51 15.71
CA LEU A 289 1.00 -14.26 15.55
C LEU A 289 -0.48 -14.52 15.25
N ASN A 290 -0.80 -15.66 14.62
CA ASN A 290 -2.18 -16.03 14.32
C ASN A 290 -3.02 -16.29 15.57
N GLY A 291 -2.43 -16.68 16.70
CA GLY A 291 -3.16 -16.96 17.94
C GLY A 291 -3.13 -15.84 18.99
N ILE A 292 -2.45 -14.72 18.72
CA ILE A 292 -2.27 -13.63 19.68
C ILE A 292 -3.47 -12.70 19.72
N VAL A 293 -3.97 -12.28 18.54
CA VAL A 293 -5.08 -11.34 18.48
C VAL A 293 -6.37 -12.03 18.89
N PRO A 294 -7.09 -11.55 19.91
CA PRO A 294 -8.34 -12.16 20.35
C PRO A 294 -9.39 -12.19 19.24
N ALA A 295 -10.12 -13.30 19.15
CA ALA A 295 -11.25 -13.43 18.22
C ALA A 295 -12.39 -12.43 18.51
N ASP A 296 -12.59 -12.07 19.79
CA ASP A 296 -13.44 -10.94 20.17
C ASP A 296 -12.61 -9.65 20.15
N PRO A 297 -12.85 -8.71 19.21
CA PRO A 297 -12.05 -7.50 19.07
C PRO A 297 -12.16 -6.54 20.26
N ARG A 298 -13.09 -6.78 21.21
CA ARG A 298 -13.21 -6.00 22.45
C ARG A 298 -12.27 -6.48 23.54
N LYS A 299 -11.74 -7.70 23.44
CA LYS A 299 -10.78 -8.22 24.41
C LYS A 299 -9.42 -7.56 24.20
N PRO A 300 -8.83 -6.95 25.23
CA PRO A 300 -7.47 -6.43 25.15
C PRO A 300 -6.46 -7.59 25.07
N PHE A 301 -5.31 -7.32 24.46
CA PHE A 301 -4.13 -8.19 24.49
C PHE A 301 -2.88 -7.31 24.63
N ASP A 302 -1.75 -7.90 25.05
CA ASP A 302 -0.49 -7.15 25.14
C ASP A 302 0.19 -7.08 23.77
N ILE A 303 0.33 -5.86 23.25
CA ILE A 303 0.95 -5.60 21.95
C ILE A 303 2.43 -6.05 21.88
N ARG A 304 3.09 -6.19 23.04
CA ARG A 304 4.47 -6.72 23.14
C ARG A 304 4.57 -8.14 22.60
N GLU A 305 3.49 -8.92 22.62
CA GLU A 305 3.46 -10.28 22.06
C GLU A 305 3.63 -10.26 20.54
N ILE A 306 3.13 -9.22 19.85
CA ILE A 306 3.40 -9.02 18.42
C ILE A 306 4.84 -8.59 18.21
N ILE A 307 5.33 -7.63 18.99
CA ILE A 307 6.71 -7.11 18.89
C ILE A 307 7.73 -8.25 19.04
N ALA A 308 7.55 -9.13 20.03
CA ALA A 308 8.43 -10.25 20.32
C ALA A 308 8.58 -11.23 19.12
N ARG A 309 7.62 -11.29 18.20
CA ARG A 309 7.62 -12.20 17.04
C ARG A 309 8.07 -11.53 15.73
N ILE A 310 8.35 -10.23 15.75
CA ILE A 310 8.79 -9.50 14.55
C ILE A 310 10.19 -8.90 14.67
N VAL A 311 10.71 -8.67 15.88
CA VAL A 311 12.03 -8.06 16.09
C VAL A 311 13.12 -9.10 16.31
N ASP A 312 14.35 -8.74 15.94
CA ASP A 312 15.51 -9.61 16.03
C ASP A 312 15.78 -10.04 17.49
N GLY A 313 15.98 -11.34 17.70
CA GLY A 313 16.23 -11.92 19.02
C GLY A 313 15.09 -11.69 20.04
N SER A 314 13.91 -11.27 19.58
CA SER A 314 12.82 -10.79 20.44
C SER A 314 13.27 -9.70 21.43
N GLU A 315 14.29 -8.93 21.07
CA GLU A 315 14.83 -7.89 21.96
C GLU A 315 14.18 -6.53 21.72
N PHE A 316 13.73 -5.90 22.80
CA PHE A 316 13.01 -4.62 22.77
C PHE A 316 13.37 -3.76 23.99
N ASP A 317 14.04 -2.63 23.75
CA ASP A 317 14.36 -1.66 24.79
C ASP A 317 13.19 -0.68 24.96
N GLU A 318 12.28 -0.98 25.88
CA GLU A 318 11.05 -0.21 26.07
C GLU A 318 11.34 1.19 26.68
N PHE A 319 10.95 2.22 25.95
CA PHE A 319 11.03 3.61 26.36
C PHE A 319 9.81 4.01 27.20
N LYS A 320 10.04 4.68 28.34
CA LYS A 320 8.97 5.11 29.26
C LYS A 320 7.98 3.97 29.58
N ALA A 321 8.50 2.80 29.94
CA ALA A 321 7.71 1.59 30.16
C ALA A 321 6.56 1.78 31.17
N LEU A 322 6.74 2.63 32.19
CA LEU A 322 5.77 2.86 33.26
C LEU A 322 4.92 4.14 33.11
N PHE A 323 5.01 4.84 31.97
CA PHE A 323 4.29 6.11 31.72
C PHE A 323 3.53 6.03 30.41
N GLY A 324 2.25 6.45 30.37
CA GLY A 324 1.43 6.34 29.15
C GLY A 324 1.36 4.90 28.63
N THR A 325 1.09 3.94 29.51
CA THR A 325 1.23 2.49 29.26
C THR A 325 0.31 1.93 28.17
N THR A 326 -0.68 2.71 27.74
CA THR A 326 -1.54 2.38 26.59
C THR A 326 -0.87 2.64 25.24
N LEU A 327 0.33 3.23 25.22
CA LEU A 327 1.20 3.33 24.06
C LEU A 327 2.57 2.77 24.40
N VAL A 328 2.92 1.66 23.77
CA VAL A 328 4.24 1.03 23.91
C VAL A 328 5.18 1.67 22.91
N CYS A 329 6.33 2.16 23.38
CA CYS A 329 7.37 2.74 22.54
C CYS A 329 8.70 2.08 22.89
N GLY A 330 9.57 1.85 21.92
CA GLY A 330 10.90 1.30 22.22
C GLY A 330 11.73 1.03 20.98
N PHE A 331 13.01 0.76 21.22
CA PHE A 331 13.99 0.47 20.16
C PHE A 331 14.18 -1.02 19.98
N ALA A 332 14.38 -1.44 18.73
CA ALA A 332 14.68 -2.83 18.37
C ALA A 332 15.55 -2.86 17.11
N HIS A 333 15.87 -4.08 16.65
CA HIS A 333 16.33 -4.31 15.28
C HIS A 333 15.37 -5.23 14.53
N LEU A 334 15.29 -5.06 13.21
CA LEU A 334 14.53 -5.92 12.31
C LEU A 334 15.38 -6.19 11.06
N TYR A 335 15.79 -7.44 10.81
CA TYR A 335 16.78 -7.79 9.78
C TYR A 335 18.10 -6.98 9.89
N GLY A 336 18.51 -6.74 11.14
CA GLY A 336 19.67 -5.94 11.51
C GLY A 336 19.48 -4.43 11.37
N TYR A 337 18.36 -3.94 10.83
CA TYR A 337 18.08 -2.50 10.75
C TYR A 337 17.60 -1.98 12.12
N PRO A 338 18.18 -0.90 12.66
CA PRO A 338 17.64 -0.28 13.88
C PRO A 338 16.28 0.34 13.58
N VAL A 339 15.30 0.12 14.47
CA VAL A 339 13.94 0.63 14.32
C VAL A 339 13.40 1.18 15.64
N GLY A 340 12.56 2.20 15.57
CA GLY A 340 11.74 2.70 16.66
C GLY A 340 10.31 2.23 16.46
N ILE A 341 9.75 1.51 17.43
CA ILE A 341 8.38 0.97 17.35
C ILE A 341 7.46 1.79 18.25
N ILE A 342 6.29 2.13 17.73
CA ILE A 342 5.19 2.79 18.44
C ILE A 342 3.94 1.91 18.25
N ALA A 343 3.40 1.36 19.33
CA ALA A 343 2.40 0.31 19.26
C ALA A 343 1.27 0.54 20.27
N ASN A 344 0.01 0.49 19.82
CA ASN A 344 -1.13 0.69 20.72
C ASN A 344 -1.36 -0.52 21.62
N ASN A 345 -1.56 -0.25 22.91
CA ASN A 345 -1.90 -1.23 23.93
C ASN A 345 -3.18 -0.80 24.70
N GLY A 346 -4.04 -0.02 24.05
CA GLY A 346 -5.24 0.58 24.62
C GLY A 346 -5.59 1.94 24.00
N ILE A 347 -6.54 2.63 24.63
CA ILE A 347 -6.97 3.99 24.27
C ILE A 347 -5.85 5.00 24.53
N LEU A 348 -5.73 6.05 23.72
CA LEU A 348 -4.74 7.10 23.93
C LEU A 348 -5.18 8.13 24.98
N PHE A 349 -4.27 8.44 25.90
CA PHE A 349 -4.38 9.52 26.87
C PHE A 349 -3.33 10.62 26.59
N SER A 350 -3.40 11.72 27.34
CA SER A 350 -2.44 12.84 27.23
C SER A 350 -0.99 12.39 27.45
N ASP A 351 -0.75 11.51 28.42
CA ASP A 351 0.56 10.94 28.72
C ASP A 351 1.04 9.98 27.61
N SER A 352 0.15 9.18 27.03
CA SER A 352 0.44 8.37 25.83
C SER A 352 0.91 9.26 24.67
N ALA A 353 0.20 10.35 24.38
CA ALA A 353 0.55 11.26 23.31
C ALA A 353 1.89 11.97 23.56
N LEU A 354 2.13 12.46 24.78
CA LEU A 354 3.41 13.06 25.16
C LEU A 354 4.58 12.06 25.08
N LYS A 355 4.36 10.80 25.47
CA LYS A 355 5.33 9.71 25.29
C LYS A 355 5.64 9.48 23.82
N GLY A 356 4.61 9.38 22.98
CA GLY A 356 4.73 9.21 21.54
C GLY A 356 5.51 10.35 20.88
N THR A 357 5.16 11.60 21.18
CA THR A 357 5.88 12.80 20.69
C THR A 357 7.37 12.72 21.00
N HIS A 358 7.74 12.55 22.27
CA HIS A 358 9.14 12.50 22.68
C HIS A 358 9.88 11.33 22.02
N PHE A 359 9.24 10.17 21.91
CA PHE A 359 9.88 9.03 21.26
C PHE A 359 10.14 9.26 19.76
N ILE A 360 9.21 9.91 19.06
CA ILE A 360 9.40 10.32 17.66
C ILE A 360 10.56 11.30 17.54
N GLU A 361 10.67 12.28 18.43
CA GLU A 361 11.80 13.23 18.45
C GLU A 361 13.15 12.50 18.57
N LEU A 362 13.25 11.50 19.45
CA LEU A 362 14.46 10.68 19.60
C LEU A 362 14.80 9.89 18.33
N CYS A 363 13.80 9.28 17.69
CA CYS A 363 14.00 8.52 16.45
C CYS A 363 14.44 9.46 15.32
N CYS A 364 13.79 10.62 15.18
CA CYS A 364 14.13 11.64 14.20
C CYS A 364 15.55 12.19 14.41
N GLN A 365 15.93 12.50 15.64
CA GLN A 365 17.28 12.97 15.98
C GLN A 365 18.36 11.95 15.59
N ARG A 366 18.05 10.66 15.76
CA ARG A 366 18.97 9.55 15.50
C ARG A 366 18.85 8.95 14.10
N LYS A 367 17.96 9.50 13.27
CA LYS A 367 17.64 8.99 11.92
C LYS A 367 17.20 7.52 11.91
N ILE A 368 16.46 7.10 12.94
CA ILE A 368 15.97 5.73 13.08
C ILE A 368 14.57 5.63 12.42
N PRO A 369 14.34 4.70 11.48
CA PRO A 369 13.02 4.41 10.94
C PRO A 369 11.97 4.10 12.01
N LEU A 370 10.74 4.55 11.77
CA LEU A 370 9.60 4.36 12.67
C LEU A 370 8.65 3.28 12.14
N ILE A 371 8.22 2.39 13.01
CA ILE A 371 7.19 1.37 12.75
C ILE A 371 6.01 1.63 13.69
N PHE A 372 4.82 1.80 13.11
CA PHE A 372 3.58 1.99 13.83
C PHE A 372 2.73 0.71 13.77
N LEU A 373 2.37 0.16 14.92
CA LEU A 373 1.43 -0.96 15.03
C LEU A 373 0.09 -0.44 15.54
N GLN A 374 -0.89 -0.29 14.64
CA GLN A 374 -2.18 0.29 14.96
C GLN A 374 -3.15 -0.75 15.52
N ASN A 375 -3.59 -0.51 16.75
CA ASN A 375 -4.73 -1.15 17.37
C ASN A 375 -5.44 -0.13 18.29
N ILE A 376 -6.06 0.85 17.65
CA ILE A 376 -6.55 2.06 18.30
C ILE A 376 -8.04 2.29 18.09
N THR A 377 -8.75 2.49 19.20
CA THR A 377 -10.18 2.84 19.24
C THR A 377 -10.45 4.33 19.40
N GLY A 378 -9.42 5.12 19.72
CA GLY A 378 -9.48 6.58 19.80
C GLY A 378 -8.73 7.15 21.00
N PHE A 379 -9.02 8.40 21.32
CA PHE A 379 -8.56 9.06 22.53
C PHE A 379 -9.60 8.94 23.64
N MET A 380 -9.18 9.05 24.89
CA MET A 380 -10.09 9.11 26.02
C MET A 380 -10.97 10.37 25.92
N VAL A 381 -12.25 10.23 26.27
CA VAL A 381 -13.25 11.32 26.23
C VAL A 381 -13.73 11.67 27.64
N GLY A 382 -14.11 12.92 27.85
CA GLY A 382 -14.70 13.40 29.11
C GLY A 382 -14.18 14.77 29.54
N SER A 383 -15.01 15.53 30.25
CA SER A 383 -14.73 16.94 30.61
C SER A 383 -13.39 17.13 31.33
N LYS A 384 -13.02 16.22 32.24
CA LYS A 384 -11.72 16.24 32.92
C LYS A 384 -10.54 16.13 31.95
N TYR A 385 -10.64 15.26 30.95
CA TYR A 385 -9.56 15.03 29.98
C TYR A 385 -9.43 16.21 29.01
N GLU A 386 -10.57 16.76 28.57
CA GLU A 386 -10.60 17.99 27.77
C GLU A 386 -9.97 19.17 28.50
N ALA A 387 -10.40 19.43 29.74
CA ALA A 387 -9.84 20.50 30.57
C ALA A 387 -8.34 20.30 30.86
N SER A 388 -7.88 19.05 30.97
CA SER A 388 -6.44 18.73 31.11
C SER A 388 -5.64 18.88 29.82
N GLY A 389 -6.29 19.20 28.69
CA GLY A 389 -5.63 19.50 27.42
C GLY A 389 -5.36 18.28 26.55
N ILE A 390 -6.16 17.21 26.61
CA ILE A 390 -5.95 16.02 25.77
C ILE A 390 -5.84 16.36 24.28
N ALA A 391 -6.59 17.34 23.80
CA ALA A 391 -6.49 17.85 22.43
C ALA A 391 -5.09 18.42 22.12
N LYS A 392 -4.52 19.27 22.98
CA LYS A 392 -3.17 19.84 22.74
C LYS A 392 -2.06 18.80 22.90
N HIS A 393 -2.26 17.76 23.72
CA HIS A 393 -1.31 16.66 23.85
C HIS A 393 -1.36 15.74 22.62
N GLY A 394 -2.54 15.36 22.15
CA GLY A 394 -2.71 14.66 20.87
C GLY A 394 -2.13 15.44 19.69
N ALA A 395 -2.34 16.76 19.65
CA ALA A 395 -1.78 17.63 18.61
C ALA A 395 -0.24 17.62 18.56
N LYS A 396 0.45 17.47 19.70
CA LYS A 396 1.91 17.30 19.72
C LYS A 396 2.33 16.01 19.00
N MET A 397 1.63 14.90 19.23
CA MET A 397 1.94 13.61 18.60
C MET A 397 1.69 13.68 17.09
N VAL A 398 0.55 14.23 16.68
CA VAL A 398 0.21 14.44 15.27
C VAL A 398 1.23 15.34 14.57
N ASN A 399 1.66 16.43 15.21
CA ASN A 399 2.71 17.31 14.67
C ASN A 399 4.04 16.54 14.49
N ALA A 400 4.43 15.75 15.49
CA ALA A 400 5.65 14.95 15.41
C ALA A 400 5.59 13.92 14.27
N VAL A 401 4.47 13.21 14.11
CA VAL A 401 4.27 12.22 13.03
C VAL A 401 4.27 12.89 11.65
N ALA A 402 3.62 14.04 11.51
CA ALA A 402 3.54 14.76 10.24
C ALA A 402 4.92 15.23 9.76
N ASN A 403 5.74 15.77 10.66
CA ASN A 403 7.03 16.35 10.31
C ASN A 403 8.19 15.36 10.30
N ALA A 404 8.04 14.18 10.92
CA ALA A 404 9.07 13.14 10.92
C ALA A 404 9.47 12.73 9.48
N SER A 405 10.73 13.03 9.14
CA SER A 405 11.33 12.77 7.82
C SER A 405 11.99 11.39 7.70
N VAL A 406 12.19 10.70 8.83
CA VAL A 406 12.64 9.30 8.84
C VAL A 406 11.64 8.40 8.12
N PRO A 407 12.07 7.25 7.53
CA PRO A 407 11.14 6.30 6.95
C PRO A 407 10.11 5.84 7.99
N LYS A 408 8.82 5.97 7.65
CA LYS A 408 7.68 5.55 8.49
C LYS A 408 6.97 4.37 7.84
N PHE A 409 6.66 3.34 8.61
CA PHE A 409 5.92 2.17 8.19
C PHE A 409 4.74 1.94 9.12
N THR A 410 3.59 1.56 8.58
CA THR A 410 2.38 1.35 9.39
C THR A 410 1.81 -0.04 9.13
N VAL A 411 1.46 -0.76 10.18
CA VAL A 411 0.72 -2.02 10.12
C VAL A 411 -0.52 -1.91 10.99
N ILE A 412 -1.70 -2.04 10.41
CA ILE A 412 -2.97 -2.08 11.14
C ILE A 412 -3.22 -3.52 11.59
N VAL A 413 -2.94 -3.80 12.86
CA VAL A 413 -3.06 -5.15 13.47
C VAL A 413 -4.40 -5.38 14.18
N GLY A 414 -5.19 -4.31 14.35
CA GLY A 414 -6.52 -4.36 14.97
C GLY A 414 -7.40 -3.18 14.52
N GLY A 415 -7.83 -2.35 15.46
CA GLY A 415 -8.62 -1.16 15.15
C GLY A 415 -7.79 0.00 14.59
N SER A 416 -8.37 0.78 13.68
CA SER A 416 -7.87 2.09 13.25
C SER A 416 -9.04 3.08 13.20
N PHE A 417 -9.35 3.68 14.35
CA PHE A 417 -10.53 4.52 14.50
C PHE A 417 -10.21 5.98 14.85
N GLY A 418 -10.91 6.90 14.17
CA GLY A 418 -10.94 8.33 14.47
C GLY A 418 -9.56 9.00 14.56
N ALA A 419 -9.40 9.90 15.53
CA ALA A 419 -8.15 10.64 15.73
C ALA A 419 -6.94 9.74 16.07
N GLY A 420 -7.18 8.51 16.53
CA GLY A 420 -6.13 7.52 16.75
C GLY A 420 -5.40 7.14 15.46
N ASN A 421 -6.12 7.01 14.34
CA ASN A 421 -5.53 6.77 13.03
C ASN A 421 -4.49 7.84 12.67
N TYR A 422 -4.81 9.11 12.97
CA TYR A 422 -3.95 10.24 12.66
C TYR A 422 -2.67 10.21 13.50
N ALA A 423 -2.82 10.06 14.81
CA ALA A 423 -1.70 10.03 15.75
C ALA A 423 -0.75 8.85 15.51
N MET A 424 -1.24 7.75 14.91
CA MET A 424 -0.45 6.54 14.68
C MET A 424 0.03 6.39 13.22
N CYS A 425 0.21 7.50 12.50
CA CYS A 425 0.70 7.51 11.11
C CYS A 425 -0.19 6.75 10.12
N GLY A 426 -1.49 7.04 10.13
CA GLY A 426 -2.44 6.58 9.11
C GLY A 426 -2.12 7.11 7.71
N ARG A 427 -2.95 6.74 6.72
CA ARG A 427 -2.68 6.97 5.28
C ARG A 427 -2.31 8.40 4.92
N ALA A 428 -2.94 9.39 5.55
CA ALA A 428 -2.73 10.82 5.29
C ALA A 428 -1.38 11.37 5.80
N TYR A 429 -0.60 10.58 6.54
CA TYR A 429 0.70 10.97 7.10
C TYR A 429 1.89 10.44 6.30
N ASN A 430 1.60 9.95 5.09
CA ASN A 430 2.56 9.46 4.11
C ASN A 430 3.58 8.48 4.68
N PRO A 431 3.16 7.38 5.34
CA PRO A 431 4.08 6.28 5.57
C PRO A 431 4.59 5.75 4.22
N ARG A 432 5.86 5.33 4.17
CA ARG A 432 6.48 4.73 2.98
C ARG A 432 5.63 3.56 2.49
N PHE A 433 5.15 2.76 3.43
CA PHE A 433 4.18 1.71 3.21
C PHE A 433 3.20 1.60 4.39
N LEU A 434 1.95 1.28 4.10
CA LEU A 434 0.91 0.97 5.08
C LEU A 434 0.25 -0.35 4.73
N TRP A 435 0.23 -1.30 5.66
CA TRP A 435 -0.44 -2.59 5.50
C TRP A 435 -1.53 -2.80 6.54
N SER A 436 -2.43 -3.74 6.25
CA SER A 436 -3.52 -4.12 7.13
C SER A 436 -3.50 -5.64 7.36
N TRP A 437 -3.85 -6.09 8.55
CA TRP A 437 -4.12 -7.51 8.81
C TRP A 437 -5.57 -7.89 8.44
N PRO A 438 -5.88 -9.19 8.25
CA PRO A 438 -7.20 -9.64 7.81
C PRO A 438 -8.30 -9.41 8.84
N ASN A 439 -7.93 -9.33 10.13
CA ASN A 439 -8.84 -9.03 11.23
C ASN A 439 -9.09 -7.53 11.45
N SER A 440 -8.29 -6.67 10.81
CA SER A 440 -8.30 -5.23 11.10
C SER A 440 -9.63 -4.57 10.74
N ARG A 441 -9.92 -3.42 11.34
CA ARG A 441 -11.09 -2.58 10.97
C ARG A 441 -10.71 -1.11 10.96
N ILE A 442 -11.14 -0.38 9.94
CA ILE A 442 -10.84 1.05 9.78
C ILE A 442 -12.12 1.87 9.53
N SER A 443 -12.35 2.90 10.34
CA SER A 443 -13.46 3.84 10.11
C SER A 443 -13.28 5.12 10.92
N VAL A 444 -14.14 6.12 10.69
CA VAL A 444 -14.11 7.38 11.44
C VAL A 444 -14.36 7.20 12.94
N MET A 445 -15.15 6.19 13.32
CA MET A 445 -15.38 5.72 14.69
C MET A 445 -15.95 4.31 14.66
N GLY A 446 -16.04 3.63 15.81
CA GLY A 446 -16.61 2.28 15.87
C GLY A 446 -18.10 2.26 15.48
N GLY A 447 -18.55 1.21 14.79
CA GLY A 447 -19.93 1.10 14.27
C GLY A 447 -21.00 1.21 15.37
N GLU A 448 -20.76 0.60 16.54
CA GLU A 448 -21.66 0.73 17.69
C GLU A 448 -21.73 2.18 18.21
N GLN A 449 -20.60 2.89 18.23
CA GLN A 449 -20.55 4.28 18.68
C GLN A 449 -21.31 5.18 17.70
N ALA A 450 -21.08 5.01 16.39
CA ALA A 450 -21.79 5.76 15.36
C ALA A 450 -23.30 5.52 15.40
N ALA A 451 -23.72 4.26 15.54
CA ALA A 451 -25.12 3.89 15.64
C ALA A 451 -25.81 4.57 16.84
N ASN A 452 -25.18 4.53 18.01
CA ASN A 452 -25.72 5.14 19.23
C ASN A 452 -25.79 6.68 19.14
N VAL A 453 -24.75 7.34 18.61
CA VAL A 453 -24.73 8.81 18.47
C VAL A 453 -25.78 9.29 17.48
N LEU A 454 -25.87 8.67 16.30
CA LEU A 454 -26.85 9.06 15.29
C LEU A 454 -28.28 8.74 15.74
N ALA A 455 -28.48 7.65 16.47
CA ALA A 455 -29.77 7.36 17.09
C ALA A 455 -30.14 8.45 18.11
N GLN A 456 -29.23 8.85 19.00
CA GLN A 456 -29.52 9.93 19.96
C GLN A 456 -29.93 11.23 19.25
N ILE A 457 -29.20 11.65 18.22
CA ILE A 457 -29.52 12.87 17.45
C ILE A 457 -30.91 12.77 16.81
N ASN A 458 -31.24 11.62 16.23
CA ASN A 458 -32.56 11.42 15.61
C ASN A 458 -33.69 11.42 16.65
N ARG A 459 -33.46 10.81 17.82
CA ARG A 459 -34.41 10.84 18.94
C ARG A 459 -34.68 12.27 19.40
N ASP A 460 -33.62 13.07 19.58
CA ASP A 460 -33.75 14.46 20.02
C ASP A 460 -34.48 15.31 18.99
N LYS A 461 -34.27 15.05 17.69
CA LYS A 461 -34.99 15.72 16.59
C LYS A 461 -36.48 15.38 16.59
N LEU A 462 -36.83 14.10 16.72
CA LEU A 462 -38.22 13.64 16.76
C LEU A 462 -38.94 14.16 18.01
N ALA A 463 -38.27 14.13 19.17
CA ALA A 463 -38.79 14.70 20.41
C ALA A 463 -39.11 16.20 20.28
N LYS A 464 -38.24 16.98 19.62
CA LYS A 464 -38.51 18.41 19.31
C LYS A 464 -39.71 18.62 18.37
N GLN A 465 -40.05 17.62 17.57
CA GLN A 465 -41.21 17.61 16.69
C GLN A 465 -42.47 17.00 17.36
N GLY A 466 -42.41 16.70 18.65
CA GLY A 466 -43.52 16.09 19.39
C GLY A 466 -43.83 14.65 18.96
N THR A 467 -42.91 13.99 18.27
CA THR A 467 -43.07 12.62 17.77
C THR A 467 -42.19 11.67 18.59
N GLU A 468 -42.76 10.57 19.08
CA GLU A 468 -41.99 9.51 19.71
C GLU A 468 -41.32 8.62 18.67
N TRP A 469 -40.12 8.14 18.96
CA TRP A 469 -39.42 7.19 18.09
C TRP A 469 -39.58 5.76 18.65
N PRO A 470 -40.33 4.86 17.99
CA PRO A 470 -40.51 3.50 18.48
C PRO A 470 -39.17 2.76 18.59
N ALA A 471 -38.98 2.01 19.69
CA ALA A 471 -37.73 1.30 19.96
C ALA A 471 -37.32 0.31 18.84
N VAL A 472 -38.31 -0.30 18.16
CA VAL A 472 -38.07 -1.21 17.04
C VAL A 472 -37.48 -0.47 15.84
N GLU A 473 -37.98 0.73 15.53
CA GLU A 473 -37.45 1.56 14.45
C GLU A 473 -36.06 2.09 14.76
N GLU A 474 -35.81 2.45 16.03
CA GLU A 474 -34.48 2.83 16.50
C GLU A 474 -33.48 1.68 16.32
N GLU A 475 -33.84 0.45 16.73
CA GLU A 475 -32.94 -0.68 16.61
C GLU A 475 -32.70 -1.07 15.13
N HIS A 476 -33.72 -1.00 14.27
CA HIS A 476 -33.54 -1.16 12.82
C HIS A 476 -32.61 -0.10 12.22
N PHE A 477 -32.72 1.16 12.66
CA PHE A 477 -31.81 2.22 12.26
C PHE A 477 -30.36 1.93 12.68
N LYS A 478 -30.17 1.54 13.95
CA LYS A 478 -28.85 1.20 14.50
C LYS A 478 -28.25 -0.02 13.81
N ALA A 479 -29.03 -1.07 13.57
CA ALA A 479 -28.58 -2.29 12.90
C ALA A 479 -28.06 -2.01 11.48
N ARG A 480 -28.77 -1.15 10.71
CA ARG A 480 -28.30 -0.72 9.37
C ARG A 480 -26.96 0.00 9.45
N LEU A 481 -26.79 0.92 10.41
CA LEU A 481 -25.53 1.64 10.59
C LEU A 481 -24.39 0.70 10.99
N ARG A 482 -24.61 -0.25 11.91
CA ARG A 482 -23.60 -1.25 12.27
C ARG A 482 -23.15 -2.06 11.06
N ALA A 483 -24.10 -2.54 10.25
CA ALA A 483 -23.80 -3.31 9.04
C ALA A 483 -23.03 -2.48 7.99
N GLN A 484 -23.39 -1.20 7.83
CA GLN A 484 -22.66 -0.28 6.96
C GLN A 484 -21.20 -0.13 7.41
N TYR A 485 -20.97 0.12 8.70
CA TYR A 485 -19.63 0.32 9.25
C TYR A 485 -18.78 -0.96 9.21
N GLU A 486 -19.39 -2.13 9.42
CA GLU A 486 -18.70 -3.41 9.28
C GLU A 486 -18.24 -3.63 7.84
N THR A 487 -19.11 -3.36 6.86
CA THR A 487 -18.79 -3.49 5.43
C THR A 487 -17.70 -2.50 5.01
N GLN A 488 -17.87 -1.22 5.33
CA GLN A 488 -16.95 -0.15 4.92
C GLN A 488 -15.62 -0.18 5.68
N GLY A 489 -15.61 -0.77 6.89
CA GLY A 489 -14.40 -0.93 7.68
C GLY A 489 -13.65 -2.22 7.45
N HIS A 490 -14.18 -3.15 6.66
CA HIS A 490 -13.54 -4.42 6.32
C HIS A 490 -12.23 -4.18 5.54
N PRO A 491 -11.14 -4.93 5.79
CA PRO A 491 -9.86 -4.71 5.14
C PRO A 491 -9.92 -4.88 3.62
N PHE A 492 -10.81 -5.73 3.11
CA PHE A 492 -11.01 -5.87 1.65
C PHE A 492 -11.63 -4.60 1.05
N TYR A 493 -12.55 -3.94 1.76
CA TYR A 493 -13.16 -2.69 1.30
C TYR A 493 -12.12 -1.56 1.24
N ALA A 494 -11.27 -1.47 2.25
CA ALA A 494 -10.19 -0.50 2.37
C ALA A 494 -9.09 -0.72 1.30
N SER A 495 -8.62 -1.95 1.17
CA SER A 495 -7.56 -2.31 0.22
C SER A 495 -8.03 -2.21 -1.24
N ALA A 496 -9.31 -2.51 -1.51
CA ALA A 496 -9.92 -2.27 -2.82
C ALA A 496 -9.86 -0.81 -3.26
N ARG A 497 -9.82 0.13 -2.31
CA ARG A 497 -9.76 1.59 -2.53
C ARG A 497 -8.37 2.18 -2.26
N LEU A 498 -7.37 1.34 -2.02
CA LEU A 498 -5.98 1.73 -1.77
C LEU A 498 -5.82 2.67 -0.57
N TRP A 499 -6.59 2.43 0.49
CA TRP A 499 -6.35 3.06 1.80
C TRP A 499 -5.13 2.45 2.50
N ASP A 500 -4.79 1.22 2.11
CA ASP A 500 -3.57 0.49 2.41
C ASP A 500 -2.88 0.01 1.11
N ASP A 501 -1.63 -0.39 1.26
CA ASP A 501 -0.79 -0.96 0.21
C ASP A 501 -0.92 -2.49 0.12
N GLY A 502 -1.86 -3.09 0.87
CA GLY A 502 -2.15 -4.51 0.84
C GLY A 502 -2.59 -5.06 2.20
N VAL A 503 -3.47 -6.05 2.13
CA VAL A 503 -3.79 -6.91 3.28
C VAL A 503 -2.78 -8.05 3.31
N ILE A 504 -2.15 -8.28 4.46
CA ILE A 504 -1.06 -9.25 4.63
C ILE A 504 -1.42 -10.27 5.70
N ALA A 505 -0.93 -11.50 5.58
CA ALA A 505 -1.06 -12.45 6.67
C ALA A 505 -0.19 -12.01 7.87
N PRO A 506 -0.65 -12.18 9.13
CA PRO A 506 0.10 -11.74 10.29
C PRO A 506 1.55 -12.24 10.33
N GLN A 507 1.77 -13.52 10.01
CA GLN A 507 3.10 -14.14 9.99
C GLN A 507 4.08 -13.51 8.99
N ASP A 508 3.57 -12.86 7.92
CA ASP A 508 4.42 -12.25 6.89
C ASP A 508 4.91 -10.83 7.28
N THR A 509 4.42 -10.28 8.40
CA THR A 509 4.69 -8.89 8.84
C THR A 509 6.19 -8.59 8.92
N ARG A 510 6.98 -9.48 9.55
CA ARG A 510 8.44 -9.31 9.68
C ARG A 510 9.10 -9.19 8.30
N LYS A 511 8.84 -10.16 7.42
CA LYS A 511 9.39 -10.19 6.05
C LYS A 511 9.04 -8.93 5.27
N ILE A 512 7.78 -8.51 5.30
CA ILE A 512 7.28 -7.36 4.55
C ILE A 512 7.88 -6.04 5.08
N LEU A 513 7.98 -5.88 6.40
CA LEU A 513 8.69 -4.75 7.01
C LEU A 513 10.17 -4.73 6.61
N GLY A 514 10.82 -5.90 6.56
CA GLY A 514 12.20 -6.03 6.10
C GLY A 514 12.42 -5.56 4.66
N LEU A 515 11.53 -5.97 3.75
CA LEU A 515 11.55 -5.55 2.35
C LEU A 515 11.29 -4.04 2.22
N GLY A 516 10.31 -3.51 2.96
CA GLY A 516 10.01 -2.08 3.00
C GLY A 516 11.16 -1.23 3.55
N LEU A 517 11.80 -1.67 4.63
CA LEU A 517 12.98 -1.03 5.23
C LEU A 517 14.13 -1.02 4.24
N SER A 518 14.41 -2.16 3.59
CA SER A 518 15.40 -2.23 2.54
C SER A 518 15.08 -1.21 1.44
N ALA A 519 13.90 -1.26 0.84
CA ALA A 519 13.53 -0.36 -0.25
C ALA A 519 13.70 1.12 0.12
N ALA A 520 13.26 1.53 1.31
CA ALA A 520 13.33 2.91 1.77
C ALA A 520 14.76 3.46 1.94
N LEU A 521 15.75 2.58 2.10
CA LEU A 521 17.16 2.99 2.28
C LEU A 521 17.88 3.30 0.96
N ASN A 522 17.21 3.22 -0.19
CA ASN A 522 17.71 3.79 -1.44
C ASN A 522 17.66 5.33 -1.42
N THR A 523 16.82 5.93 -0.56
CA THR A 523 16.79 7.38 -0.31
C THR A 523 17.61 7.73 0.93
N PRO A 524 18.44 8.79 0.92
CA PRO A 524 19.03 9.33 2.13
C PRO A 524 17.98 9.70 3.20
N ILE A 525 18.29 9.48 4.47
CA ILE A 525 17.42 9.87 5.59
C ILE A 525 17.68 11.33 5.93
N ASP A 526 16.70 12.17 5.63
CA ASP A 526 16.73 13.61 5.86
C ASP A 526 16.67 13.97 7.36
N SER A 527 17.18 15.16 7.66
CA SER A 527 17.03 15.75 8.99
C SER A 527 15.61 16.27 9.18
N THR A 528 14.98 15.93 10.31
CA THR A 528 13.62 16.37 10.62
C THR A 528 13.59 17.80 11.17
N HIS A 529 12.64 18.60 10.67
CA HIS A 529 12.33 19.93 11.19
C HIS A 529 10.87 19.94 11.66
N PHE A 530 10.65 20.02 12.97
CA PHE A 530 9.31 20.04 13.54
C PHE A 530 8.66 21.42 13.41
N GLY A 531 7.34 21.43 13.19
CA GLY A 531 6.54 22.64 13.36
C GLY A 531 6.37 23.02 14.83
N VAL A 532 5.72 24.15 15.10
CA VAL A 532 5.53 24.64 16.48
C VAL A 532 4.71 23.65 17.31
N PHE A 533 5.29 23.18 18.42
CA PHE A 533 4.55 22.39 19.41
C PHE A 533 3.69 23.29 20.31
N ARG A 534 2.40 22.98 20.41
CA ARG A 534 1.48 23.64 21.33
C ARG A 534 1.67 23.08 22.74
N MET A 535 2.45 23.75 23.59
CA MET A 535 2.82 23.26 24.94
C MET A 535 1.67 23.16 25.93
#